data_AF-A0A5N7WJQ2-F1
#
_entry.id   AF-A0A5N7WJQ2-F1
#
_cell.length_a   1.000
_cell.length_b   1.000
_cell.length_c   1.000
_cell.angle_alpha   90.00
_cell.angle_beta   90.00
_cell.angle_gamma   90.00
#
_symmetry.space_group_name_H-M   'P 1'
#
loop_
_entity.id
_entity.type
_entity.pdbx_description
1 polymer ?
#
loop_
_entity_poly.entity_id
_entity_poly.type
_entity_poly.pdbx_seq_one_letter_code
_entity_poly.pdbx_strand_id
1 'polypeptide(L)' 'LILLGRYVCQARKPRCWECVVSQYCDFTPKTPAPAAGKKS' A
#
# COMPACT_ATOMS: atom_id res chain seq x y z
N LEU A 1 0.61 7.70 -14.10
CA LEU A 1 0.47 6.92 -12.84
C LEU A 1 -0.92 7.15 -12.21
N ILE A 2 -2.00 6.70 -12.83
CA ILE A 2 -3.37 6.95 -12.32
C ILE A 2 -3.81 5.86 -11.33
N LEU A 3 -3.24 4.65 -11.44
CA LEU A 3 -3.67 3.48 -10.65
C LEU A 3 -3.14 3.49 -9.20
N LEU A 4 -2.00 4.14 -8.92
CA LEU A 4 -1.38 4.12 -7.59
C LEU A 4 -2.30 4.76 -6.54
N GLY A 5 -2.95 5.88 -6.82
CA GLY A 5 -3.79 6.58 -5.84
C GLY A 5 -4.96 5.75 -5.34
N ARG A 6 -5.84 5.30 -6.26
CA ARG A 6 -7.08 4.60 -5.89
C ARG A 6 -6.83 3.15 -5.44
N TYR A 7 -5.83 2.47 -5.99
CA TYR A 7 -5.62 1.04 -5.72
C TYR A 7 -4.59 0.78 -4.62
N VAL A 8 -3.55 1.62 -4.54
CA VAL A 8 -2.42 1.43 -3.61
C VAL A 8 -2.46 2.43 -2.46
N CYS A 9 -2.44 3.74 -2.72
CA CYS A 9 -2.43 4.80 -1.71
C CYS A 9 -3.84 5.13 -1.19
N GLN A 10 -4.54 4.11 -0.68
CA GLN A 10 -5.90 4.26 -0.15
C GLN A 10 -5.89 5.03 1.18
N ALA A 11 -6.83 5.97 1.34
CA ALA A 11 -6.87 6.89 2.48
C ALA A 11 -6.95 6.22 3.86
N ARG A 12 -7.57 5.03 3.97
CA ARG A 12 -7.73 4.33 5.27
C ARG A 12 -6.65 3.28 5.54
N LYS A 13 -6.23 2.54 4.52
CA LYS A 13 -5.24 1.44 4.62
C LYS A 13 -4.43 1.39 3.33
N PRO A 14 -3.37 2.20 3.20
CA PRO A 14 -2.56 2.19 2.01
C PRO A 14 -1.81 0.86 1.89
N ARG A 15 -1.77 0.30 0.69
CA ARG A 15 -1.03 -0.92 0.38
C ARG A 15 0.44 -0.62 0.19
N CYS A 16 1.10 -0.13 1.24
CA CYS A 16 2.52 0.27 1.20
C CYS A 16 3.47 -0.87 0.78
N TRP A 17 3.07 -2.13 0.99
CA TRP A 17 3.79 -3.32 0.54
C TRP A 17 3.75 -3.53 -1.00
N GLU A 18 2.77 -2.94 -1.69
CA GLU A 18 2.59 -2.98 -3.15
C GLU A 18 3.12 -1.70 -3.82
N CYS A 19 3.49 -0.68 -3.03
CA CYS A 19 3.91 0.63 -3.51
C CYS A 19 5.40 0.65 -3.90
N VAL A 20 5.69 0.93 -5.17
CA VAL A 20 7.07 1.01 -5.70
C VAL A 20 7.90 2.16 -5.11
N VAL A 21 7.25 3.25 -4.67
CA VAL A 21 7.92 4.40 -4.03
C VAL A 21 7.88 4.34 -2.50
N SER A 22 7.49 3.21 -1.91
CA SER A 22 7.36 3.04 -0.45
C SER A 22 8.65 3.38 0.30
N GLN A 23 9.82 3.16 -0.30
CA GLN A 23 11.13 3.51 0.27
C GLN A 23 11.36 5.03 0.36
N TYR A 24 10.77 5.80 -0.55
CA TYR A 24 10.89 7.27 -0.61
C TYR A 24 9.66 7.99 -0.04
N CYS A 25 8.70 7.25 0.51
CA CYS A 25 7.45 7.80 1.02
C CYS A 25 7.58 8.14 2.51
N ASP A 26 7.32 9.40 2.86
CA ASP A 26 7.36 9.94 4.24
C ASP A 26 6.19 9.49 5.13
N PHE A 27 5.28 8.67 4.61
CA PHE A 27 4.15 8.14 5.35
C PHE A 27 4.63 7.07 6.36
N THR A 28 4.58 7.41 7.65
CA THR A 28 5.10 6.57 8.75
C THR A 28 4.23 5.35 9.10
N PRO A 29 2.88 5.39 9.08
CA PRO A 29 2.08 4.20 9.37
C PRO A 29 1.98 3.27 8.16
N LYS A 30 3.13 2.77 7.68
CA LYS A 30 3.20 1.84 6.55
C LYS A 30 2.44 0.57 6.92
N THR A 31 1.43 0.24 6.13
CA THR A 31 0.68 -0.99 6.39
C THR A 31 1.56 -2.18 5.97
N PRO A 32 1.74 -3.20 6.81
CA PRO A 32 2.49 -4.40 6.46
C PRO A 32 1.70 -5.28 5.49
N ALA A 33 2.40 -6.16 4.76
CA ALA A 33 1.74 -7.12 3.88
C ALA A 33 0.78 -8.02 4.69
N PRO A 34 -0.42 -8.31 4.19
CA PRO A 34 -1.32 -9.25 4.85
C PRO A 34 -0.65 -10.63 4.91
N ALA A 35 -0.65 -11.26 6.09
CA ALA A 35 -0.21 -12.64 6.23
C ALA A 35 -0.99 -13.50 5.23
N ALA A 36 -0.27 -14.21 4.34
CA ALA A 36 -0.84 -14.92 3.21
C ALA A 36 -2.01 -15.83 3.64
N GLY A 37 -3.23 -15.38 3.39
CA GLY A 37 -4.41 -16.05 3.93
C GLY A 37 -5.71 -15.36 3.57
N LYS A 38 -5.97 -15.20 2.27
CA LYS A 38 -7.29 -15.26 1.59
C LYS A 38 -7.23 -14.56 0.23
N LYS A 39 -7.00 -15.35 -0.83
CA LYS A 39 -7.48 -15.01 -2.17
C LYS A 39 -8.95 -15.45 -2.17
N SER A 40 -9.88 -14.50 -2.27
CA SER A 40 -11.27 -14.78 -2.65
C SER A 40 -11.44 -14.55 -4.13
#